data_AF-T1P8C1-F1
#
_entry.id   AF-T1P8C1-F1
#
_cell.length_a   1.000
_cell.length_b   1.000
_cell.length_c   1.000
_cell.angle_alpha   90.00
_cell.angle_beta   90.00
_cell.angle_gamma   90.00
#
_symmetry.space_group_name_H-M   'P 1'
#
loop_
_entity.id
_entity.type
_entity.pdbx_description
1 polymer ?
#
loop_
_entity_poly.entity_id
_entity_poly.type
_entity_poly.pdbx_seq_one_letter_code
_entity_poly.pdbx_strand_id
1 'polypeptide(L)'
;MPQANRSWAGAIPTILTHEKLDLLCRPSPHPNKDIGVTPDISPLERFLGCVYMRRQLYRNIQSDDTLQLLNSNEPGVVLFKVDGMQCQVTLNQVHMQSLHMKIAPLPPPPTPDGKQPFQLSPEDFLVLEQFFDTRVAAPPYRPNSLHGFSRVLSCAPQVLKDFVQIMRLEMKPELGGDQLKWTVQFCTRVPPSAAPIVPIGNAGVHIVRLKILFFLQITRIPYNGKEWKDSPSLVLPMVYDLNSNLTQLAEKREQPQSPGAIAASTLLRRFSEYGVPHGQCSLFPAVRDLLTNLQLPNDVPPPNQAIGPPVGPMVGSSPNPIMHSPMQQMGGPVGPPQVGPGYQQMPQNPGPQ
;
A
#
# COMPACT_ATOMS: atom_id res chain seq x y z
N MET A 1 -6.72 -46.28 17.43
CA MET A 1 -6.29 -45.20 16.51
C MET A 1 -7.47 -44.81 15.65
N PRO A 2 -7.90 -43.54 15.60
CA PRO A 2 -9.01 -43.15 14.73
C PRO A 2 -8.50 -43.07 13.29
N GLN A 3 -9.13 -43.87 12.42
CA GLN A 3 -8.87 -43.90 10.98
C GLN A 3 -9.28 -42.56 10.34
N ALA A 4 -8.38 -41.99 9.54
CA ALA A 4 -8.64 -40.83 8.72
C ALA A 4 -9.63 -41.19 7.60
N ASN A 5 -10.91 -40.93 7.83
CA ASN A 5 -11.93 -41.01 6.78
C ASN A 5 -11.94 -39.68 6.00
N ARG A 6 -10.96 -39.48 5.12
CA ARG A 6 -11.02 -38.43 4.07
C ARG A 6 -11.66 -39.03 2.83
N SER A 7 -12.98 -38.94 2.77
CA SER A 7 -13.78 -39.22 1.58
C SER A 7 -13.45 -38.22 0.47
N TRP A 8 -12.48 -38.54 -0.37
CA TRP A 8 -12.47 -38.08 -1.76
C TRP A 8 -13.59 -38.85 -2.48
N ALA A 9 -14.83 -38.38 -2.32
CA ALA A 9 -15.92 -38.84 -3.16
C ALA A 9 -15.50 -38.68 -4.63
N GLY A 10 -15.56 -39.77 -5.39
CA GLY A 10 -14.97 -39.88 -6.71
C GLY A 10 -15.37 -38.76 -7.64
N ALA A 11 -14.41 -37.93 -8.03
CA ALA A 11 -14.60 -37.06 -9.17
C ALA A 11 -14.63 -37.95 -10.41
N ILE A 12 -15.81 -38.18 -10.98
CA ILE A 12 -15.92 -38.73 -12.33
C ILE A 12 -15.20 -37.72 -13.24
N PRO A 13 -14.12 -38.12 -13.95
CA PRO A 13 -13.41 -37.21 -14.84
C PRO A 13 -14.39 -36.65 -15.87
N THR A 14 -14.53 -35.33 -15.92
CA THR A 14 -15.35 -34.70 -16.96
C THR A 14 -14.54 -34.71 -18.25
N ILE A 15 -14.97 -35.51 -19.23
CA ILE A 15 -14.36 -35.52 -20.56
C ILE A 15 -14.70 -34.20 -21.25
N LEU A 16 -13.67 -33.43 -21.60
CA LEU A 16 -13.80 -32.19 -22.33
C LEU A 16 -13.40 -32.41 -23.79
N THR A 17 -14.18 -31.87 -24.73
CA THR A 17 -13.76 -31.76 -26.12
C THR A 17 -12.65 -30.72 -26.23
N HIS A 18 -11.82 -30.80 -27.28
CA HIS A 18 -10.79 -29.80 -27.55
C HIS A 18 -11.36 -28.38 -27.60
N GLU A 19 -12.52 -28.20 -28.24
CA GLU A 19 -13.21 -26.91 -28.33
C GLU A 19 -13.63 -26.37 -26.95
N LYS A 20 -14.18 -27.22 -26.07
CA LYS A 20 -14.57 -26.78 -24.73
C LYS A 20 -13.36 -26.43 -23.86
N LEU A 21 -12.27 -27.18 -24.00
CA LEU A 21 -11.02 -26.86 -23.30
C LEU A 21 -10.45 -25.52 -23.78
N ASP A 22 -10.41 -25.32 -25.09
CA ASP A 22 -9.95 -24.07 -25.70
C ASP A 22 -10.80 -22.88 -25.25
N LEU A 23 -12.13 -23.01 -25.22
CA LEU A 23 -13.03 -21.99 -24.66
C LEU A 23 -12.73 -21.66 -23.18
N LEU A 24 -12.41 -22.66 -22.36
CA LEU A 24 -12.06 -22.47 -20.96
C LEU A 24 -10.71 -21.79 -20.75
N CYS A 25 -9.79 -21.93 -21.70
CA CYS A 25 -8.43 -21.38 -21.64
C CYS A 25 -8.27 -20.04 -22.35
N ARG A 26 -9.23 -19.63 -23.20
CA ARG A 26 -9.20 -18.34 -23.88
C ARG A 26 -9.51 -17.19 -22.91
N PRO A 27 -8.74 -16.08 -22.94
CA PRO A 27 -9.10 -14.86 -22.24
C PRO A 27 -10.51 -14.41 -22.58
N SER A 28 -11.29 -14.05 -21.57
CA SER A 28 -12.63 -13.50 -21.75
C SER A 28 -12.95 -12.46 -20.70
N PRO A 29 -13.91 -11.56 -20.96
CA PRO A 29 -14.38 -10.62 -19.96
C PRO A 29 -14.84 -11.33 -18.68
N HIS A 30 -14.60 -10.70 -17.54
CA HIS A 30 -15.08 -11.20 -16.25
C HIS A 30 -16.63 -11.17 -16.21
N PRO A 31 -17.33 -12.24 -15.75
CA PRO A 31 -18.79 -12.25 -15.70
C PRO A 31 -19.40 -11.14 -14.82
N ASN A 32 -18.72 -10.79 -13.73
CA ASN A 32 -19.00 -9.58 -12.95
C ASN A 32 -18.24 -8.37 -13.53
N LYS A 33 -18.98 -7.37 -14.02
CA LYS A 33 -18.42 -6.16 -14.65
C LYS A 33 -17.70 -5.24 -13.66
N ASP A 34 -18.02 -5.31 -12.37
CA ASP A 34 -17.41 -4.46 -11.34
C ASP A 34 -15.94 -4.82 -11.06
N ILE A 35 -15.50 -6.02 -11.47
CA ILE A 35 -14.11 -6.51 -11.34
C ILE A 35 -13.24 -6.07 -12.55
N GLY A 36 -13.81 -5.27 -13.48
CA GLY A 36 -13.25 -4.97 -14.81
C GLY A 36 -11.97 -4.13 -14.89
N VAL A 37 -11.24 -3.89 -13.81
CA VAL A 37 -9.93 -3.18 -13.83
C VAL A 37 -8.76 -4.13 -14.13
N THR A 38 -9.02 -5.45 -14.14
CA THR A 38 -7.99 -6.47 -14.36
C THR A 38 -7.92 -6.89 -15.82
N PRO A 39 -6.72 -7.23 -16.36
CA PRO A 39 -6.61 -7.83 -17.69
C PRO A 39 -7.52 -9.05 -17.83
N ASP A 40 -8.09 -9.23 -19.03
CA ASP A 40 -8.89 -10.42 -19.32
C ASP A 40 -8.02 -11.67 -19.17
N ILE A 41 -8.47 -12.56 -18.28
CA ILE A 41 -7.89 -13.89 -18.07
C ILE A 41 -8.92 -14.96 -18.45
N SER A 42 -8.49 -16.21 -18.47
CA SER A 42 -9.36 -17.31 -18.89
C SER A 42 -10.39 -17.70 -17.81
N PRO A 43 -11.58 -18.23 -18.19
CA PRO A 43 -12.52 -18.80 -17.24
C PRO A 43 -11.91 -19.86 -16.31
N LEU A 44 -11.02 -20.72 -16.85
CA LEU A 44 -10.33 -21.74 -16.08
C LEU A 44 -9.41 -21.12 -15.02
N GLU A 45 -8.64 -20.10 -15.38
CA GLU A 45 -7.77 -19.40 -14.45
C GLU A 45 -8.56 -18.73 -13.33
N ARG A 46 -9.73 -18.13 -13.65
CA ARG A 46 -10.64 -17.56 -12.63
C ARG A 46 -11.16 -18.61 -11.66
N PHE A 47 -11.64 -19.74 -12.18
CA PHE A 47 -12.12 -20.84 -11.34
C PHE A 47 -11.01 -21.36 -10.41
N LEU A 48 -9.84 -21.67 -10.96
CA LEU A 48 -8.71 -22.17 -10.17
C LEU A 48 -8.22 -21.13 -9.16
N GLY A 49 -8.19 -19.85 -9.54
CA GLY A 49 -7.89 -18.73 -8.66
C GLY A 49 -8.86 -18.64 -7.48
N CYS A 50 -10.16 -18.74 -7.73
CA CYS A 50 -11.17 -18.74 -6.68
C CYS A 50 -11.04 -19.94 -5.73
N VAL A 51 -10.84 -21.15 -6.28
CA VAL A 51 -10.61 -22.36 -5.47
C VAL A 51 -9.36 -22.21 -4.61
N TYR A 52 -8.28 -21.68 -5.18
CA TYR A 52 -7.03 -21.43 -4.49
C TYR A 52 -7.20 -20.40 -3.36
N MET A 53 -7.80 -19.25 -3.64
CA MET A 53 -8.03 -18.19 -2.66
C MET A 53 -8.93 -18.66 -1.52
N ARG A 54 -9.99 -19.41 -1.81
CA ARG A 54 -10.85 -20.00 -0.76
C ARG A 54 -10.08 -20.95 0.16
N ARG A 55 -9.20 -21.79 -0.40
CA ARG A 55 -8.33 -22.67 0.39
C ARG A 55 -7.34 -21.89 1.24
N GLN A 56 -6.83 -20.76 0.74
CA GLN A 56 -5.92 -19.89 1.49
C GLN A 56 -6.64 -19.11 2.58
N LEU A 57 -7.90 -18.71 2.37
CA LEU A 57 -8.74 -18.12 3.42
C LEU A 57 -8.87 -19.06 4.61
N TYR A 58 -9.19 -20.33 4.33
CA TYR A 58 -9.30 -21.35 5.37
C TYR A 58 -8.01 -21.49 6.19
N ARG A 59 -6.85 -21.46 5.52
CA ARG A 59 -5.54 -21.49 6.19
C ARG A 59 -5.28 -20.24 7.03
N ASN A 60 -5.59 -19.05 6.50
CA ASN A 60 -5.43 -17.80 7.22
C ASN A 60 -6.26 -17.79 8.52
N ILE A 61 -7.52 -18.22 8.45
CA ILE A 61 -8.40 -18.30 9.61
C ILE A 61 -7.84 -19.27 10.66
N GLN A 62 -7.33 -20.43 10.24
CA GLN A 62 -6.73 -21.40 11.17
C GLN A 62 -5.43 -20.91 11.82
N SER A 63 -4.73 -19.97 11.19
CA SER A 63 -3.46 -19.43 11.69
C SER A 63 -3.60 -18.17 12.53
N ASP A 64 -4.80 -17.58 12.62
CA ASP A 64 -5.04 -16.29 13.27
C ASP A 64 -6.05 -16.46 14.42
N ASP A 65 -5.60 -16.24 15.65
CA ASP A 65 -6.41 -16.47 16.86
C ASP A 65 -7.62 -15.53 16.97
N THR A 66 -7.62 -14.42 16.24
CA THR A 66 -8.75 -13.48 16.17
C THR A 66 -9.88 -13.96 15.27
N LEU A 67 -9.60 -14.89 14.35
CA LEU A 67 -10.54 -15.41 13.37
C LEU A 67 -11.04 -16.79 13.81
N GLN A 68 -12.34 -16.91 14.03
CA GLN A 68 -12.93 -18.17 14.48
C GLN A 68 -13.67 -18.85 13.34
N LEU A 69 -13.12 -19.95 12.83
CA LEU A 69 -13.79 -20.79 11.83
C LEU A 69 -15.09 -21.37 12.40
N LEU A 70 -16.18 -21.27 11.63
CA LEU A 70 -17.44 -21.93 11.93
C LEU A 70 -17.65 -23.15 11.03
N ASN A 71 -18.39 -24.13 11.54
CA ASN A 71 -18.83 -25.25 10.72
C ASN A 71 -19.89 -24.77 9.71
N SER A 72 -19.68 -25.10 8.44
CA SER A 72 -20.67 -24.94 7.39
C SER A 72 -20.96 -26.29 6.76
N ASN A 73 -22.23 -26.62 6.58
CA ASN A 73 -22.67 -27.83 5.88
C ASN A 73 -22.75 -27.62 4.36
N GLU A 74 -22.54 -26.38 3.89
CA GLU A 74 -22.65 -26.03 2.47
C GLU A 74 -21.29 -26.19 1.77
N PRO A 75 -21.20 -27.06 0.73
CA PRO A 75 -19.98 -27.24 -0.03
C PRO A 75 -19.49 -25.94 -0.66
N GLY A 76 -18.24 -25.61 -0.38
CA GLY A 76 -17.59 -24.46 -1.00
C GLY A 76 -17.88 -23.10 -0.35
N VAL A 77 -18.47 -23.11 0.84
CA VAL A 77 -18.66 -21.95 1.71
C VAL A 77 -17.60 -21.96 2.81
N VAL A 78 -16.99 -20.80 3.09
CA VAL A 78 -16.15 -20.58 4.26
C VAL A 78 -16.88 -19.61 5.18
N LEU A 79 -17.22 -20.07 6.38
CA LEU A 79 -17.94 -19.28 7.37
C LEU A 79 -17.02 -19.08 8.59
N PHE A 80 -16.87 -17.84 9.04
CA PHE A 80 -16.04 -17.50 10.20
C PHE A 80 -16.56 -16.28 10.93
N LYS A 81 -16.11 -16.08 12.17
CA LYS A 81 -16.41 -14.89 12.99
C LYS A 81 -15.13 -14.12 13.27
N VAL A 82 -15.28 -12.81 13.36
CA VAL A 82 -14.22 -11.88 13.77
C VAL A 82 -14.88 -10.66 14.39
N ASP A 83 -14.42 -10.31 15.59
CA ASP A 83 -14.80 -9.12 16.37
C ASP A 83 -16.20 -8.53 16.09
N GLY A 84 -17.25 -9.19 16.61
CA GLY A 84 -18.63 -8.69 16.46
C GLY A 84 -19.23 -8.86 15.06
N MET A 85 -18.60 -9.60 14.16
CA MET A 85 -19.09 -9.88 12.80
C MET A 85 -19.00 -11.37 12.48
N GLN A 86 -19.90 -11.82 11.60
CA GLN A 86 -19.83 -13.12 10.93
C GLN A 86 -19.64 -12.91 9.44
N CYS A 87 -18.60 -13.52 8.89
CA CYS A 87 -18.23 -13.43 7.49
C CYS A 87 -18.50 -14.76 6.79
N GLN A 88 -19.18 -14.71 5.65
CA GLN A 88 -19.43 -15.84 4.78
C GLN A 88 -18.78 -15.56 3.43
N VAL A 89 -17.89 -16.45 2.98
CA VAL A 89 -17.27 -16.38 1.66
C VAL A 89 -17.74 -17.55 0.81
N THR A 90 -18.35 -17.26 -0.33
CA THR A 90 -18.95 -18.25 -1.23
C THR A 90 -18.36 -18.16 -2.62
N LEU A 91 -18.19 -19.31 -3.28
CA LEU A 91 -17.93 -19.37 -4.71
C LEU A 91 -19.26 -19.18 -5.45
N ASN A 92 -19.29 -18.27 -6.43
CA ASN A 92 -20.48 -18.05 -7.24
C ASN A 92 -20.94 -19.36 -7.90
N GLN A 93 -22.14 -19.83 -7.54
CA GLN A 93 -22.63 -21.15 -7.97
C GLN A 93 -23.07 -21.21 -9.44
N VAL A 94 -23.28 -20.05 -10.08
CA VAL A 94 -23.75 -19.99 -11.47
C VAL A 94 -22.57 -20.16 -12.43
N HIS A 95 -21.53 -19.34 -12.24
CA HIS A 95 -20.41 -19.31 -13.18
C HIS A 95 -19.07 -19.75 -12.60
N MET A 96 -18.98 -19.97 -11.27
CA MET A 96 -17.81 -20.51 -10.57
C MET A 96 -16.50 -19.74 -10.82
N GLN A 97 -16.58 -18.44 -11.08
CA GLN A 97 -15.43 -17.60 -11.48
C GLN A 97 -15.19 -16.41 -10.55
N SER A 98 -15.96 -16.28 -9.46
CA SER A 98 -15.77 -15.23 -8.45
C SER A 98 -16.04 -15.78 -7.05
N LEU A 99 -15.32 -15.24 -6.06
CA LEU A 99 -15.68 -15.37 -4.66
C LEU A 99 -16.43 -14.11 -4.23
N HIS A 100 -17.42 -14.29 -3.36
CA HIS A 100 -18.19 -13.21 -2.79
C HIS A 100 -18.16 -13.28 -1.27
N MET A 101 -17.96 -12.13 -0.62
CA MET A 101 -18.09 -12.01 0.83
C MET A 101 -19.46 -11.46 1.21
N LYS A 102 -20.03 -12.00 2.28
CA LYS A 102 -21.17 -11.44 3.00
C LYS A 102 -20.85 -11.28 4.47
N ILE A 103 -21.20 -10.14 5.04
CA ILE A 103 -20.93 -9.80 6.44
C ILE A 103 -22.26 -9.56 7.14
N ALA A 104 -22.48 -10.29 8.24
CA ALA A 104 -23.59 -10.07 9.15
C ALA A 104 -23.06 -9.55 10.49
N PRO A 105 -23.66 -8.49 11.06
CA PRO A 105 -23.32 -8.07 12.42
C PRO A 105 -23.72 -9.17 13.41
N LEU A 106 -22.87 -9.40 14.41
CA LEU A 106 -23.22 -10.22 15.57
C LEU A 106 -23.72 -9.31 16.70
N PRO A 107 -24.68 -9.79 17.52
CA PRO A 107 -25.10 -9.07 18.70
C PRO A 107 -23.90 -8.76 19.60
N PRO A 108 -23.76 -7.52 20.10
CA PRO A 108 -22.69 -7.18 21.00
C PRO A 108 -22.88 -7.93 22.32
N PRO A 109 -21.79 -8.36 22.99
CA PRO A 109 -21.91 -8.89 24.34
C PRO A 109 -22.48 -7.81 25.27
N PRO A 110 -23.30 -8.18 26.26
CA PRO A 110 -23.82 -7.21 27.23
C PRO A 110 -22.66 -6.60 28.01
N THR A 111 -22.59 -5.26 28.04
CA THR A 111 -21.60 -4.53 28.83
C THR A 111 -22.16 -4.27 30.23
N PRO A 112 -21.34 -4.37 31.30
CA PRO A 112 -21.78 -4.11 32.68
C PRO A 112 -22.38 -2.70 32.87
N ASP A 113 -21.92 -1.74 32.06
CA ASP A 113 -22.26 -0.32 32.19
C ASP A 113 -23.47 0.10 31.33
N GLY A 114 -24.11 -0.85 30.63
CA GLY A 114 -25.24 -0.60 29.73
C GLY A 114 -24.91 0.20 28.46
N LYS A 115 -23.63 0.58 28.26
CA LYS A 115 -23.17 1.29 27.06
C LYS A 115 -23.02 0.33 25.90
N GLN A 116 -23.71 0.61 24.79
CA GLN A 116 -23.51 -0.09 23.53
C GLN A 116 -22.05 0.08 23.07
N PRO A 117 -21.31 -1.01 22.81
CA PRO A 117 -19.98 -0.90 22.23
C PRO A 117 -20.08 -0.30 20.82
N PHE A 118 -18.99 0.30 20.34
CA PHE A 118 -18.93 0.82 18.98
C PHE A 118 -19.21 -0.30 17.97
N GLN A 119 -20.03 -0.02 16.97
CA GLN A 119 -20.34 -0.93 15.87
C GLN A 119 -20.20 -0.24 14.52
N LEU A 120 -19.79 -1.02 13.52
CA LEU A 120 -19.78 -0.60 12.12
C LEU A 120 -21.22 -0.45 11.60
N SER A 121 -21.41 0.51 10.70
CA SER A 121 -22.70 0.69 10.05
C SER A 121 -22.92 -0.36 8.95
N PRO A 122 -24.17 -0.60 8.52
CA PRO A 122 -24.44 -1.47 7.37
C PRO A 122 -23.71 -1.03 6.09
N GLU A 123 -23.54 0.27 5.88
CA GLU A 123 -22.77 0.79 4.74
C GLU A 123 -21.29 0.41 4.81
N ASP A 124 -20.72 0.37 6.02
CA ASP A 124 -19.32 -0.04 6.21
C ASP A 124 -19.13 -1.51 5.84
N PHE A 125 -20.12 -2.37 6.13
CA PHE A 125 -20.11 -3.77 5.68
C PHE A 125 -20.18 -3.87 4.15
N LEU A 126 -21.03 -3.08 3.49
CA LEU A 126 -21.10 -3.08 2.03
C LEU A 126 -19.76 -2.68 1.38
N VAL A 127 -19.04 -1.73 1.98
CA VAL A 127 -17.70 -1.35 1.51
C VAL A 127 -16.72 -2.52 1.68
N LEU A 128 -16.72 -3.21 2.83
CA LEU A 128 -15.85 -4.38 3.04
C LEU A 128 -16.15 -5.51 2.06
N GLU A 129 -17.44 -5.82 1.83
CA GLU A 129 -17.88 -6.82 0.85
C GLU A 129 -17.41 -6.46 -0.56
N GLN A 130 -17.68 -5.22 -1.00
CA GLN A 130 -17.31 -4.76 -2.34
C GLN A 130 -15.78 -4.73 -2.52
N PHE A 131 -15.04 -4.30 -1.50
CA PHE A 131 -13.59 -4.27 -1.53
C PHE A 131 -13.01 -5.68 -1.60
N PHE A 132 -13.57 -6.63 -0.85
CA PHE A 132 -13.17 -8.03 -0.94
C PHE A 132 -13.36 -8.56 -2.36
N ASP A 133 -14.55 -8.39 -2.94
CA ASP A 133 -14.91 -8.91 -4.26
C ASP A 133 -14.06 -8.31 -5.38
N THR A 134 -13.75 -7.01 -5.31
CA THR A 134 -13.11 -6.27 -6.41
C THR A 134 -11.60 -6.10 -6.27
N ARG A 135 -11.04 -6.16 -5.05
CA ARG A 135 -9.61 -5.88 -4.79
C ARG A 135 -8.85 -7.02 -4.12
N VAL A 136 -9.53 -7.91 -3.37
CA VAL A 136 -8.89 -8.97 -2.58
C VAL A 136 -9.01 -10.32 -3.28
N ALA A 137 -10.23 -10.73 -3.61
CA ALA A 137 -10.57 -11.98 -4.25
C ALA A 137 -10.75 -11.84 -5.78
N ALA A 138 -10.03 -10.88 -6.37
CA ALA A 138 -10.02 -10.60 -7.80
C ALA A 138 -8.71 -11.04 -8.46
N PRO A 139 -8.69 -11.22 -9.79
CA PRO A 139 -7.46 -11.39 -10.55
C PRO A 139 -6.45 -10.26 -10.26
N PRO A 140 -5.14 -10.54 -10.22
CA PRO A 140 -4.50 -11.83 -10.41
C PRO A 140 -4.38 -12.64 -9.09
N TYR A 141 -5.49 -13.03 -8.45
CA TYR A 141 -5.65 -13.92 -7.28
C TYR A 141 -4.39 -14.12 -6.43
N ARG A 142 -4.23 -13.25 -5.42
CA ARG A 142 -3.00 -13.17 -4.63
C ARG A 142 -3.27 -13.56 -3.17
N PRO A 143 -2.70 -14.66 -2.66
CA PRO A 143 -3.02 -15.15 -1.31
C PRO A 143 -2.57 -14.18 -0.22
N ASN A 144 -1.50 -13.42 -0.47
CA ASN A 144 -1.02 -12.40 0.45
C ASN A 144 -1.94 -11.17 0.50
N SER A 145 -2.71 -10.87 -0.56
CA SER A 145 -3.74 -9.83 -0.51
C SER A 145 -4.86 -10.24 0.46
N LEU A 146 -5.26 -11.50 0.40
CA LEU A 146 -6.23 -12.09 1.31
C LEU A 146 -5.71 -12.12 2.75
N HIS A 147 -4.45 -12.47 2.96
CA HIS A 147 -3.83 -12.42 4.29
C HIS A 147 -3.83 -10.99 4.86
N GLY A 148 -3.42 -9.99 4.06
CA GLY A 148 -3.47 -8.59 4.48
C GLY A 148 -4.88 -8.13 4.84
N PHE A 149 -5.88 -8.52 4.04
CA PHE A 149 -7.29 -8.22 4.33
C PHE A 149 -7.80 -8.91 5.61
N SER A 150 -7.44 -10.17 5.85
CA SER A 150 -7.74 -10.88 7.10
C SER A 150 -7.16 -10.18 8.33
N ARG A 151 -5.97 -9.59 8.22
CA ARG A 151 -5.39 -8.76 9.30
C ARG A 151 -6.20 -7.49 9.53
N VAL A 152 -6.67 -6.82 8.47
CA VAL A 152 -7.56 -5.65 8.59
C VAL A 152 -8.86 -6.00 9.32
N LEU A 153 -9.51 -7.11 8.96
CA LEU A 153 -10.73 -7.56 9.63
C LEU A 153 -10.52 -7.83 11.13
N SER A 154 -9.30 -8.17 11.53
CA SER A 154 -8.93 -8.43 12.92
C SER A 154 -8.58 -7.18 13.73
N CYS A 155 -8.62 -6.00 13.11
CA CYS A 155 -8.43 -4.74 13.81
C CYS A 155 -9.62 -4.41 14.70
N ALA A 156 -9.37 -3.68 15.79
CA ALA A 156 -10.43 -3.16 16.64
C ALA A 156 -11.43 -2.31 15.82
N PRO A 157 -12.71 -2.22 16.21
CA PRO A 157 -13.77 -1.72 15.33
C PRO A 157 -13.57 -0.27 14.86
N GLN A 158 -12.99 0.59 15.70
CA GLN A 158 -12.69 1.97 15.34
C GLN A 158 -11.55 2.07 14.30
N VAL A 159 -10.55 1.20 14.41
CA VAL A 159 -9.43 1.12 13.46
C VAL A 159 -9.91 0.51 12.14
N LEU A 160 -10.73 -0.54 12.21
CA LEU A 160 -11.38 -1.13 11.05
C LEU A 160 -12.23 -0.09 10.31
N LYS A 161 -13.00 0.74 11.02
CA LYS A 161 -13.75 1.85 10.41
C LYS A 161 -12.85 2.77 9.59
N ASP A 162 -11.69 3.15 10.10
CA ASP A 162 -10.76 4.01 9.36
C ASP A 162 -10.22 3.33 8.10
N PHE A 163 -9.90 2.03 8.16
CA PHE A 163 -9.56 1.26 6.96
C PHE A 163 -10.72 1.22 5.96
N VAL A 164 -11.95 1.04 6.42
CA VAL A 164 -13.16 1.08 5.58
C VAL A 164 -13.29 2.44 4.88
N GLN A 165 -12.99 3.55 5.55
CA GLN A 165 -13.03 4.86 4.91
C GLN A 165 -11.95 5.02 3.82
N ILE A 166 -10.76 4.45 4.02
CA ILE A 166 -9.72 4.41 2.98
C ILE A 166 -10.17 3.56 1.79
N MET A 167 -10.71 2.36 2.04
CA MET A 167 -11.22 1.47 1.00
C MET A 167 -12.36 2.12 0.21
N ARG A 168 -13.27 2.82 0.91
CA ARG A 168 -14.36 3.58 0.30
C ARG A 168 -13.80 4.66 -0.63
N LEU A 169 -12.79 5.40 -0.20
CA LEU A 169 -12.18 6.46 -1.00
C LEU A 169 -11.39 5.93 -2.20
N GLU A 170 -10.75 4.77 -2.09
CA GLU A 170 -10.11 4.09 -3.23
C GLU A 170 -11.13 3.63 -4.27
N MET A 171 -12.26 3.07 -3.83
CA MET A 171 -13.30 2.57 -4.73
C MET A 171 -14.15 3.68 -5.35
N LYS A 172 -14.35 4.79 -4.61
CA LYS A 172 -15.17 5.93 -4.99
C LYS A 172 -14.45 7.25 -4.67
N PRO A 173 -13.45 7.65 -5.47
CA PRO A 173 -12.65 8.86 -5.21
C PRO A 173 -13.49 10.14 -5.15
N GLU A 174 -14.62 10.18 -5.85
CA GLU A 174 -15.57 11.30 -5.89
C GLU A 174 -16.17 11.65 -4.51
N LEU A 175 -16.24 10.68 -3.59
CA LEU A 175 -16.74 10.91 -2.23
C LEU A 175 -15.79 11.75 -1.37
N GLY A 176 -14.54 11.91 -1.81
CA GLY A 176 -13.54 12.74 -1.12
C GLY A 176 -13.77 14.24 -1.25
N GLY A 177 -14.62 14.65 -2.20
CA GLY A 177 -14.88 16.05 -2.55
C GLY A 177 -13.73 16.71 -3.33
N ASP A 178 -13.99 17.92 -3.84
CA ASP A 178 -13.09 18.65 -4.76
C ASP A 178 -11.77 19.12 -4.10
N GLN A 179 -11.67 19.01 -2.78
CA GLN A 179 -10.49 19.41 -2.01
C GLN A 179 -9.33 18.41 -2.10
N LEU A 180 -9.60 17.16 -2.50
CA LEU A 180 -8.54 16.17 -2.63
C LEU A 180 -7.63 16.51 -3.81
N LYS A 181 -6.32 16.43 -3.57
CA LYS A 181 -5.30 16.64 -4.60
C LYS A 181 -4.60 15.34 -4.98
N TRP A 182 -4.87 14.27 -4.25
CA TRP A 182 -4.28 12.95 -4.44
C TRP A 182 -5.39 11.90 -4.36
N THR A 183 -5.31 10.90 -5.23
CA THR A 183 -6.05 9.65 -5.06
C THR A 183 -5.29 8.72 -4.13
N VAL A 184 -5.99 7.74 -3.56
CA VAL A 184 -5.41 6.72 -2.68
C VAL A 184 -5.74 5.33 -3.20
N GLN A 185 -4.77 4.44 -3.06
CA GLN A 185 -4.90 3.01 -3.25
C GLN A 185 -4.36 2.30 -2.01
N PHE A 186 -5.21 1.51 -1.37
CA PHE A 186 -4.86 0.65 -0.27
C PHE A 186 -4.11 -0.59 -0.77
N CYS A 187 -2.82 -0.66 -0.46
CA CYS A 187 -1.98 -1.75 -0.94
C CYS A 187 -2.18 -2.99 -0.07
N THR A 188 -2.99 -3.95 -0.56
CA THR A 188 -3.17 -5.26 0.12
C THR A 188 -1.89 -6.12 0.11
N ARG A 189 -0.89 -5.76 -0.70
CA ARG A 189 0.45 -6.34 -0.74
C ARG A 189 1.50 -5.26 -0.84
N VAL A 190 2.72 -5.56 -0.38
CA VAL A 190 3.86 -4.65 -0.51
C VAL A 190 4.20 -4.44 -2.00
N PRO A 191 4.10 -3.21 -2.53
CA PRO A 191 4.39 -2.95 -3.94
C PRO A 191 5.91 -2.91 -4.21
N PRO A 192 6.36 -3.10 -5.47
CA PRO A 192 7.79 -3.13 -5.81
C PRO A 192 8.56 -1.85 -5.50
N SER A 193 7.87 -0.69 -5.54
CA SER A 193 8.44 0.63 -5.25
C SER A 193 8.42 0.99 -3.77
N ALA A 194 7.95 0.10 -2.88
CA ALA A 194 7.97 0.33 -1.45
C ALA A 194 9.39 0.33 -0.89
N ALA A 195 9.59 1.09 0.19
CA ALA A 195 10.79 0.93 1.01
C ALA A 195 10.90 -0.54 1.51
N PRO A 196 12.10 -1.16 1.46
CA PRO A 196 12.33 -2.56 1.84
C PRO A 196 12.32 -2.74 3.38
N ILE A 197 11.16 -2.52 3.97
CA ILE A 197 10.81 -2.79 5.37
C ILE A 197 10.25 -4.21 5.46
N VAL A 198 9.39 -4.56 4.51
CA VAL A 198 8.81 -5.88 4.33
C VAL A 198 9.15 -6.34 2.90
N PRO A 199 9.42 -7.63 2.65
CA PRO A 199 9.65 -8.13 1.30
C PRO A 199 8.50 -7.82 0.33
N ILE A 200 8.84 -7.48 -0.91
CA ILE A 200 7.87 -7.18 -1.98
C ILE A 200 6.93 -8.37 -2.19
N GLY A 201 5.64 -8.09 -2.39
CA GLY A 201 4.62 -9.10 -2.66
C GLY A 201 4.08 -9.85 -1.44
N ASN A 202 4.68 -9.65 -0.25
CA ASN A 202 4.07 -10.07 1.01
C ASN A 202 2.80 -9.27 1.33
N ALA A 203 2.07 -9.68 2.36
CA ALA A 203 0.88 -8.98 2.81
C ALA A 203 1.21 -7.50 3.11
N GLY A 204 0.31 -6.61 2.74
CA GLY A 204 0.51 -5.17 2.89
C GLY A 204 0.13 -4.63 4.26
N VAL A 205 -0.33 -5.49 5.18
CA VAL A 205 -0.77 -5.11 6.52
C VAL A 205 -0.16 -6.05 7.55
N HIS A 206 0.52 -5.48 8.52
CA HIS A 206 1.16 -6.20 9.61
C HIS A 206 0.77 -5.58 10.94
N ILE A 207 0.24 -6.41 11.84
CA ILE A 207 -0.07 -6.01 13.21
C ILE A 207 0.98 -6.66 14.10
N VAL A 208 1.78 -5.82 14.78
CA VAL A 208 2.83 -6.24 15.71
C VAL A 208 2.57 -5.55 17.04
N ARG A 209 2.05 -6.32 18.00
CA ARG A 209 1.59 -5.80 19.30
C ARG A 209 0.57 -4.68 19.08
N LEU A 210 0.93 -3.46 19.46
CA LEU A 210 0.07 -2.27 19.43
C LEU A 210 0.42 -1.33 18.26
N LYS A 211 1.07 -1.87 17.22
CA LYS A 211 1.40 -1.11 16.01
C LYS A 211 0.89 -1.84 14.78
N ILE A 212 0.34 -1.06 13.84
CA ILE A 212 -0.13 -1.55 12.54
C ILE A 212 0.69 -0.87 11.46
N LEU A 213 1.51 -1.65 10.76
CA LEU A 213 2.17 -1.23 9.53
C LEU A 213 1.24 -1.54 8.35
N PHE A 214 1.01 -0.56 7.49
CA PHE A 214 0.25 -0.72 6.25
C PHE A 214 0.84 0.13 5.13
N PHE A 215 0.53 -0.20 3.87
CA PHE A 215 1.06 0.54 2.72
C PHE A 215 -0.08 1.22 1.97
N LEU A 216 0.14 2.49 1.63
CA LEU A 216 -0.70 3.25 0.73
C LEU A 216 0.10 3.63 -0.51
N GLN A 217 -0.53 3.57 -1.68
CA GLN A 217 -0.04 4.27 -2.86
C GLN A 217 -0.95 5.46 -3.09
N ILE A 218 -0.35 6.64 -3.25
CA ILE A 218 -1.08 7.85 -3.60
C ILE A 218 -0.61 8.38 -4.94
N THR A 219 -1.54 8.89 -5.74
CA THR A 219 -1.24 9.43 -7.08
C THR A 219 -1.84 10.82 -7.20
N ARG A 220 -1.05 11.79 -7.68
CA ARG A 220 -1.50 13.17 -7.80
C ARG A 220 -2.65 13.25 -8.80
N ILE A 221 -3.75 13.88 -8.40
CA ILE A 221 -4.84 14.16 -9.34
C ILE A 221 -4.31 15.16 -10.37
N PRO A 222 -4.41 14.87 -11.69
CA PRO A 222 -3.89 15.76 -12.71
C PRO A 222 -4.51 17.16 -12.61
N TYR A 223 -3.68 18.18 -12.79
CA TYR A 223 -4.06 19.58 -12.78
C TYR A 223 -3.35 20.30 -13.93
N ASN A 224 -3.87 21.46 -14.35
CA ASN A 224 -3.28 22.32 -15.38
C ASN A 224 -2.98 21.61 -16.72
N GLY A 225 -3.90 20.75 -17.19
CA GLY A 225 -3.76 20.05 -18.47
C GLY A 225 -2.78 18.88 -18.48
N LYS A 226 -2.23 18.48 -17.31
CA LYS A 226 -1.46 17.24 -17.19
C LYS A 226 -2.37 16.02 -17.36
N GLU A 227 -1.82 14.94 -17.90
CA GLU A 227 -2.49 13.64 -17.98
C GLU A 227 -2.12 12.76 -16.79
N TRP A 228 -2.95 11.76 -16.49
CA TRP A 228 -2.70 10.78 -15.41
C TRP A 228 -1.36 10.05 -15.51
N LYS A 229 -0.86 9.82 -16.72
CA LYS A 229 0.42 9.12 -16.94
C LYS A 229 1.63 9.92 -16.42
N ASP A 230 1.49 11.24 -16.36
CA ASP A 230 2.53 12.17 -15.91
C ASP A 230 2.36 12.57 -14.43
N SER A 231 1.32 12.05 -13.78
CA SER A 231 1.05 12.33 -12.37
C SER A 231 2.05 11.61 -11.46
N PRO A 232 2.74 12.32 -10.55
CA PRO A 232 3.63 11.68 -9.60
C PRO A 232 2.84 10.75 -8.68
N SER A 233 3.47 9.63 -8.32
CA SER A 233 2.93 8.64 -7.37
C SER A 233 3.94 8.35 -6.27
N LEU A 234 3.44 8.16 -5.05
CA LEU A 234 4.25 7.83 -3.87
C LEU A 234 3.71 6.56 -3.22
N VAL A 235 4.63 5.69 -2.78
CA VAL A 235 4.29 4.59 -1.88
C VAL A 235 4.72 4.95 -0.48
N LEU A 236 3.75 4.94 0.43
CA LEU A 236 3.87 5.40 1.80
C LEU A 236 3.71 4.22 2.76
N PRO A 237 4.79 3.76 3.43
CA PRO A 237 4.67 2.80 4.52
C PRO A 237 4.17 3.55 5.77
N MET A 238 2.91 3.37 6.12
CA MET A 238 2.24 4.02 7.24
C MET A 238 2.32 3.13 8.49
N VAL A 239 2.54 3.73 9.66
CA VAL A 239 2.46 3.07 10.96
C VAL A 239 1.42 3.77 11.80
N TYR A 240 0.42 3.03 12.25
CA TYR A 240 -0.52 3.45 13.28
C TYR A 240 -0.15 2.81 14.62
N ASP A 241 0.04 3.64 15.65
CA ASP A 241 0.31 3.20 17.02
C ASP A 241 -0.95 3.33 17.88
N LEU A 242 -1.45 2.20 18.37
CA LEU A 242 -2.69 2.11 19.15
C LEU A 242 -2.55 2.76 20.54
N ASN A 243 -1.34 2.82 21.11
CA ASN A 243 -1.14 3.40 22.44
C ASN A 243 -1.20 4.91 22.41
N SER A 244 -0.49 5.52 21.47
CA SER A 244 -0.44 6.98 21.34
C SER A 244 -1.51 7.55 20.43
N ASN A 245 -2.27 6.70 19.74
CA ASN A 245 -3.20 7.09 18.67
C ASN A 245 -2.51 8.02 17.66
N LEU A 246 -1.34 7.60 17.18
CA LEU A 246 -0.51 8.37 16.25
C LEU A 246 -0.32 7.61 14.93
N THR A 247 -0.52 8.32 13.83
CA THR A 247 -0.26 7.84 12.46
C THR A 247 0.96 8.55 11.90
N GLN A 248 1.97 7.81 11.47
CA GLN A 248 3.23 8.35 10.94
C GLN A 248 3.77 7.47 9.80
N LEU A 249 4.82 7.91 9.11
CA LEU A 249 5.55 7.05 8.19
C LEU A 249 6.52 6.12 8.94
N ALA A 250 6.67 4.91 8.45
CA ALA A 250 7.77 4.04 8.83
C ALA A 250 9.07 4.58 8.23
N GLU A 251 10.06 4.86 9.09
CA GLU A 251 11.37 5.32 8.67
C GLU A 251 12.38 4.18 8.80
N LYS A 252 13.18 3.96 7.75
CA LYS A 252 14.35 3.08 7.80
C LYS A 252 15.59 3.98 7.85
N ARG A 253 16.26 4.02 9.01
CA ARG A 253 17.38 4.95 9.31
C ARG A 253 18.56 4.86 8.33
N GLU A 254 18.70 3.75 7.62
CA GLU A 254 19.85 3.46 6.76
C GLU A 254 19.64 3.81 5.28
N GLN A 255 18.44 4.24 4.87
CA GLN A 255 18.15 4.55 3.47
C GLN A 255 17.76 6.03 3.27
N PRO A 256 18.32 6.68 2.24
CA PRO A 256 17.92 8.04 1.88
C PRO A 256 16.44 8.03 1.48
N GLN A 257 15.64 8.86 2.15
CA GLN A 257 14.23 9.04 1.84
C GLN A 257 14.05 9.90 0.59
N SER A 258 13.04 9.60 -0.22
CA SER A 258 12.69 10.45 -1.35
C SER A 258 12.16 11.81 -0.85
N PRO A 259 12.32 12.90 -1.63
CA PRO A 259 11.78 14.21 -1.25
C PRO A 259 10.26 14.19 -0.97
N GLY A 260 9.50 13.38 -1.72
CA GLY A 260 8.08 13.19 -1.47
C GLY A 260 7.78 12.47 -0.15
N ALA A 261 8.58 11.47 0.22
CA ALA A 261 8.44 10.80 1.53
C ALA A 261 8.78 11.75 2.68
N ILE A 262 9.78 12.62 2.53
CA ILE A 262 10.14 13.64 3.52
C ILE A 262 9.00 14.65 3.70
N ALA A 263 8.41 15.12 2.61
CA ALA A 263 7.26 16.03 2.64
C ALA A 263 6.06 15.39 3.36
N ALA A 264 5.76 14.12 3.05
CA ALA A 264 4.71 13.36 3.72
C ALA A 264 4.99 13.14 5.21
N SER A 265 6.23 12.78 5.60
CA SER A 265 6.63 12.63 7.01
C SER A 265 6.46 13.95 7.78
N THR A 266 6.88 15.06 7.17
CA THR A 266 6.74 16.41 7.75
C THR A 266 5.28 16.79 7.97
N LEU A 267 4.41 16.51 6.99
CA LEU A 267 2.99 16.80 7.10
C LEU A 267 2.32 15.95 8.20
N LEU A 268 2.60 14.65 8.27
CA LEU A 268 2.05 13.77 9.30
C LEU A 268 2.54 14.16 10.70
N ARG A 269 3.80 14.61 10.83
CA ARG A 269 4.32 15.15 12.10
C ARG A 269 3.55 16.40 12.51
N ARG A 270 3.33 17.34 11.60
CA ARG A 270 2.51 18.53 11.87
C ARG A 270 1.08 18.14 12.25
N PHE A 271 0.46 17.20 11.54
CA PHE A 271 -0.87 16.70 11.86
C PHE A 271 -0.95 16.17 13.31
N SER A 272 0.08 15.46 13.77
CA SER A 272 0.12 14.90 15.13
C SER A 272 0.10 15.96 16.25
N GLU A 273 0.49 17.20 15.97
CA GLU A 273 0.53 18.30 16.95
C GLU A 273 -0.87 18.85 17.29
N TYR A 274 -1.83 18.75 16.35
CA TYR A 274 -3.18 19.27 16.55
C TYR A 274 -4.09 18.34 17.36
N GLY A 275 -3.67 17.09 17.55
CA GLY A 275 -4.43 16.05 18.22
C GLY A 275 -5.68 15.61 17.45
N VAL A 276 -6.11 14.38 17.69
CA VAL A 276 -7.36 13.83 17.13
C VAL A 276 -8.45 13.93 18.20
N PRO A 277 -9.70 14.31 17.84
CA PRO A 277 -10.79 14.36 18.81
C PRO A 277 -10.89 13.07 19.63
N HIS A 278 -11.22 13.20 20.92
CA HIS A 278 -11.34 12.06 21.82
C HIS A 278 -12.28 10.98 21.27
N GLY A 279 -11.84 9.73 21.34
CA GLY A 279 -12.60 8.57 20.88
C GLY A 279 -12.57 8.33 19.36
N GLN A 280 -11.72 9.05 18.61
CA GLN A 280 -11.49 8.79 17.19
C GLN A 280 -10.08 8.27 16.94
N CYS A 281 -9.97 7.37 15.96
CA CYS A 281 -8.71 6.85 15.47
C CYS A 281 -8.00 7.90 14.59
N SER A 282 -6.68 8.04 14.70
CA SER A 282 -5.91 9.00 13.89
C SER A 282 -5.64 8.54 12.47
N LEU A 283 -5.98 7.31 12.12
CA LEU A 283 -5.56 6.65 10.89
C LEU A 283 -6.15 7.34 9.66
N PHE A 284 -7.47 7.37 9.52
CA PHE A 284 -8.13 7.98 8.37
C PHE A 284 -8.00 9.51 8.34
N PRO A 285 -8.15 10.25 9.45
CA PRO A 285 -7.92 11.69 9.48
C PRO A 285 -6.54 12.09 8.97
N ALA A 286 -5.48 11.39 9.37
CA ALA A 286 -4.12 11.65 8.89
C ALA A 286 -3.96 11.37 7.39
N VAL A 287 -4.59 10.29 6.89
CA VAL A 287 -4.59 9.98 5.46
C VAL A 287 -5.34 11.06 4.68
N ARG A 288 -6.52 11.50 5.14
CA ARG A 288 -7.29 12.56 4.48
C ARG A 288 -6.55 13.88 4.45
N ASP A 289 -5.89 14.25 5.54
CA ASP A 289 -5.04 15.46 5.61
C ASP A 289 -3.92 15.37 4.57
N LEU A 290 -3.25 14.22 4.49
CA LEU A 290 -2.22 13.96 3.50
C LEU A 290 -2.73 14.11 2.06
N LEU A 291 -3.89 13.53 1.74
CA LEU A 291 -4.47 13.62 0.40
C LEU A 291 -4.94 15.03 0.00
N THR A 292 -5.20 15.89 0.99
CA THR A 292 -5.66 17.28 0.79
C THR A 292 -4.48 18.26 0.73
N ASN A 293 -3.48 18.04 1.57
CA ASN A 293 -2.48 19.06 1.92
C ASN A 293 -1.05 18.72 1.47
N LEU A 294 -0.77 17.48 1.06
CA LEU A 294 0.57 17.13 0.56
C LEU A 294 0.91 17.93 -0.71
N GLN A 295 2.04 18.63 -0.64
CA GLN A 295 2.68 19.34 -1.74
C GLN A 295 4.07 18.77 -1.97
N LEU A 296 4.41 18.50 -3.23
CA LEU A 296 5.76 18.09 -3.57
C LEU A 296 6.67 19.32 -3.74
N PRO A 297 7.98 19.20 -3.48
CA PRO A 297 8.92 20.31 -3.69
C PRO A 297 8.88 20.90 -5.10
N ASN A 298 8.55 20.10 -6.11
CA ASN A 298 8.46 20.54 -7.51
C ASN A 298 7.16 21.31 -7.84
N ASP A 299 6.17 21.33 -6.93
CA ASP A 299 4.90 22.05 -7.13
C ASP A 299 5.02 23.53 -6.74
N VAL A 300 6.09 23.91 -6.03
CA VAL A 300 6.33 25.29 -5.62
C VAL A 300 7.17 25.96 -6.72
N PRO A 301 6.66 26.98 -7.43
CA PRO A 301 7.52 27.77 -8.31
C PRO A 301 8.68 28.32 -7.48
N PRO A 302 9.92 28.33 -8.00
CA PRO A 302 11.01 29.00 -7.29
C PRO A 302 10.53 30.41 -6.94
N PRO A 303 10.74 30.89 -5.69
CA PRO A 303 10.36 32.25 -5.34
C PRO A 303 10.97 33.16 -6.38
N ASN A 304 10.12 33.95 -7.05
CA ASN A 304 10.51 34.97 -8.01
C ASN A 304 11.76 35.67 -7.46
N GLN A 305 12.93 35.39 -8.04
CA GLN A 305 14.04 36.31 -7.91
C GLN A 305 13.51 37.59 -8.56
N ALA A 306 13.12 38.55 -7.72
CA ALA A 306 12.70 39.86 -8.14
C ALA A 306 13.83 40.42 -9.01
N ILE A 307 13.64 40.37 -10.33
CA ILE A 307 14.45 41.09 -11.28
C ILE A 307 14.27 42.56 -10.89
N GLY A 308 15.36 43.18 -10.43
CA GLY A 308 15.41 44.60 -10.13
C GLY A 308 14.98 45.44 -11.33
N PRO A 309 14.63 46.71 -11.13
CA PRO A 309 14.05 47.54 -12.18
C PRO A 309 14.99 47.67 -13.39
N PRO A 310 14.45 47.77 -14.62
CA PRO A 310 15.25 47.80 -15.84
C PRO A 310 16.02 49.11 -15.93
N VAL A 311 17.34 49.02 -15.98
CA VAL A 311 18.22 50.15 -16.33
C VAL A 311 18.10 50.34 -17.84
N GLY A 312 17.70 51.54 -18.26
CA GLY A 312 17.46 51.89 -19.67
C GLY A 312 18.72 51.83 -20.55
N PRO A 313 18.56 51.89 -21.89
CA PRO A 313 19.65 51.71 -22.83
C PRO A 313 20.45 53.02 -22.98
N MET A 314 21.75 52.98 -22.66
CA MET A 314 22.69 54.00 -23.13
C MET A 314 23.56 53.46 -24.26
N VAL A 315 23.67 54.31 -25.27
CA VAL A 315 24.24 54.10 -26.59
C VAL A 315 25.71 54.54 -26.60
N GLY A 316 26.59 53.68 -27.13
CA GLY A 316 27.71 54.01 -28.02
C GLY A 316 28.95 54.75 -27.49
N SER A 317 30.12 54.09 -27.54
CA SER A 317 31.26 54.49 -28.39
C SER A 317 32.51 53.59 -28.17
N SER A 318 33.01 53.00 -29.26
CA SER A 318 34.35 52.36 -29.42
C SER A 318 35.45 53.45 -29.54
N PRO A 319 36.79 53.21 -29.63
CA PRO A 319 37.51 51.96 -29.98
C PRO A 319 38.86 51.67 -29.26
N ASN A 320 39.40 50.45 -29.42
CA ASN A 320 40.82 50.09 -29.19
C ASN A 320 41.68 50.57 -30.40
N PRO A 321 43.04 50.79 -30.34
CA PRO A 321 44.04 49.75 -29.95
C PRO A 321 45.46 50.22 -29.46
N ILE A 322 46.36 49.24 -29.19
CA ILE A 322 47.86 49.22 -29.29
C ILE A 322 48.74 49.35 -28.00
N MET A 323 49.57 48.29 -27.82
CA MET A 323 50.92 48.07 -27.21
C MET A 323 51.41 48.78 -25.93
N HIS A 324 51.97 48.00 -24.99
CA HIS A 324 53.42 47.92 -24.71
C HIS A 324 53.75 46.93 -23.56
N SER A 325 54.76 46.06 -23.78
CA SER A 325 55.50 45.36 -22.71
C SER A 325 56.65 46.24 -22.18
N PRO A 326 57.18 45.94 -20.98
CA PRO A 326 58.60 45.62 -20.91
C PRO A 326 58.96 44.43 -19.99
N MET A 327 60.19 43.98 -20.20
CA MET A 327 60.90 42.78 -19.74
C MET A 327 61.57 42.93 -18.34
N GLN A 328 61.82 41.77 -17.72
CA GLN A 328 62.95 41.35 -16.86
C GLN A 328 63.15 41.93 -15.43
N GLN A 329 63.22 41.03 -14.42
CA GLN A 329 64.49 40.59 -13.82
C GLN A 329 64.37 39.37 -12.85
N MET A 330 65.18 38.34 -13.15
CA MET A 330 65.97 37.41 -12.31
C MET A 330 65.51 36.84 -10.95
N GLY A 331 65.63 35.50 -10.83
CA GLY A 331 66.21 34.84 -9.65
C GLY A 331 65.63 33.47 -9.22
N GLY A 332 66.12 32.35 -9.78
CA GLY A 332 66.06 31.01 -9.14
C GLY A 332 67.15 30.83 -8.06
N PRO A 333 67.34 29.67 -7.37
CA PRO A 333 67.33 28.29 -7.92
C PRO A 333 66.57 27.22 -7.04
N VAL A 334 65.99 26.12 -7.55
CA VAL A 334 66.50 24.77 -7.97
C VAL A 334 67.19 23.86 -6.91
N GLY A 335 66.42 22.93 -6.31
CA GLY A 335 66.69 21.49 -5.96
C GLY A 335 67.81 21.08 -4.96
N PRO A 336 67.98 19.78 -4.58
CA PRO A 336 67.28 18.55 -5.05
C PRO A 336 67.03 17.50 -3.87
N PRO A 337 66.95 16.14 -4.03
CA PRO A 337 66.03 15.26 -3.28
C PRO A 337 66.72 14.21 -2.35
N GLN A 338 65.98 13.33 -1.63
CA GLN A 338 66.32 11.91 -1.31
C GLN A 338 65.37 11.32 -0.20
N VAL A 339 64.69 10.17 -0.40
CA VAL A 339 64.98 8.73 -0.09
C VAL A 339 64.26 8.22 1.19
N GLY A 340 63.58 7.06 1.08
CA GLY A 340 62.86 6.32 2.15
C GLY A 340 63.78 5.69 3.23
N PRO A 341 63.30 4.82 4.17
CA PRO A 341 62.48 3.59 3.95
C PRO A 341 61.30 3.45 4.97
N GLY A 342 60.31 2.57 4.84
CA GLY A 342 60.37 1.12 5.01
C GLY A 342 59.21 0.65 5.91
N TYR A 343 58.67 -0.54 5.62
CA TYR A 343 57.40 -1.13 6.08
C TYR A 343 57.21 -1.36 7.60
N GLN A 344 55.95 -1.38 8.05
CA GLN A 344 55.47 -2.38 9.03
C GLN A 344 54.15 -3.02 8.58
N GLN A 345 54.20 -4.35 8.45
CA GLN A 345 53.10 -5.27 8.13
C GLN A 345 52.18 -5.46 9.35
N MET A 346 50.87 -5.55 9.10
CA MET A 346 49.90 -6.07 10.07
C MET A 346 49.98 -7.61 10.13
N PRO A 347 49.97 -8.26 11.31
CA PRO A 347 49.97 -9.72 11.40
C PRO A 347 48.59 -10.31 11.04
N GLN A 348 48.60 -11.31 10.17
CA GLN A 348 47.46 -12.20 9.92
C GLN A 348 47.27 -13.17 11.08
N ASN A 349 46.00 -13.38 11.42
CA ASN A 349 45.48 -14.28 12.43
C ASN A 349 45.42 -15.72 11.88
N PRO A 350 45.99 -16.76 12.54
CA PRO A 350 45.74 -18.14 12.17
C PRO A 350 44.57 -18.70 13.00
N GLY A 351 43.53 -19.16 12.31
CA GLY A 351 42.47 -19.97 12.92
C GLY A 351 42.96 -21.40 13.25
N PRO A 352 42.39 -22.05 14.27
CA PRO A 352 42.70 -23.44 14.60
C PRO A 352 41.90 -24.44 13.75
N GLN A 353 42.49 -25.64 13.64
CA GLN A 353 42.11 -26.81 12.83
C GLN A 353 40.71 -27.35 13.08
#